data_AF-A0A494TE27-F1
#
_entry.id   AF-A0A494TE27-F1
#
_cell.length_a   1.000
_cell.length_b   1.000
_cell.length_c   1.000
_cell.angle_alpha   90.00
_cell.angle_beta   90.00
_cell.angle_gamma   90.00
#
_symmetry.space_group_name_H-M   'P 1'
#
loop_
_entity.id
_entity.type
_entity.pdbx_description
1 polymer ?
#
loop_
_entity_poly.entity_id
_entity_poly.type
_entity_poly.pdbx_seq_one_letter_code
_entity_poly.pdbx_strand_id
1 'polypeptide(L)'
;MFRSQFSESIFNQKYRHQGAETYAKLCDTLVHEVCDELMSRDEITTLKQLMVELKVIPAGRYLYYAGRPNPFYNNCYLLKAEEDTAKIGLSCRGRLKAV
;
A
#
# COMPACT_ATOMS: atom_id res chain seq x y z
N MET A 1 -16.50 -6.66 -8.55
CA MET A 1 -16.61 -8.14 -8.47
C MET A 1 -15.32 -8.73 -9.01
N PHE A 2 -14.73 -9.73 -8.35
CA PHE A 2 -13.47 -10.32 -8.82
C PHE A 2 -13.70 -11.13 -10.08
N ARG A 3 -12.74 -11.07 -11.02
CA ARG A 3 -12.82 -11.80 -12.30
C ARG A 3 -12.49 -13.29 -12.19
N SER A 4 -11.88 -13.70 -11.08
CA SER A 4 -11.50 -15.10 -10.82
C SER A 4 -11.57 -15.45 -9.34
N GLN A 5 -11.82 -16.74 -9.06
CA GLN A 5 -11.81 -17.30 -7.71
C GLN A 5 -10.43 -17.18 -7.05
N PHE A 6 -9.35 -17.21 -7.84
CA PHE A 6 -8.00 -17.01 -7.34
C PHE A 6 -7.82 -15.62 -6.74
N SER A 7 -8.24 -14.56 -7.44
CA SER A 7 -8.16 -13.19 -6.93
C SER A 7 -8.99 -12.98 -5.67
N GLU A 8 -10.20 -13.57 -5.63
CA GLU A 8 -11.04 -13.55 -4.45
C GLU A 8 -10.40 -14.28 -3.26
N SER A 9 -9.75 -15.42 -3.50
CA SER A 9 -9.03 -16.17 -2.47
C SER A 9 -7.87 -15.35 -1.90
N ILE A 10 -7.07 -14.71 -2.77
CA ILE A 10 -5.97 -13.83 -2.34
C ILE A 10 -6.49 -12.64 -1.52
N PHE A 11 -7.60 -12.02 -1.93
CA PHE A 11 -8.22 -10.94 -1.18
C PHE A 11 -8.64 -11.40 0.22
N ASN A 12 -9.36 -12.52 0.31
CA ASN A 12 -9.82 -13.07 1.59
C ASN A 12 -8.66 -13.47 2.51
N GLN A 13 -7.55 -13.97 1.96
CA GLN A 13 -6.40 -14.40 2.75
C GLN A 13 -5.51 -13.25 3.22
N LYS A 14 -5.28 -12.23 2.39
CA LYS A 14 -4.25 -11.20 2.65
C LYS A 14 -4.81 -9.82 2.99
N TYR A 15 -5.91 -9.43 2.37
CA TYR A 15 -6.36 -8.04 2.38
C TYR A 15 -7.65 -7.83 3.16
N ARG A 16 -8.49 -8.86 3.30
CA ARG A 16 -9.70 -8.78 4.10
C ARG A 16 -9.37 -8.64 5.59
N HIS A 17 -9.94 -7.63 6.23
CA HIS A 17 -9.84 -7.39 7.67
C HIS A 17 -11.01 -6.51 8.16
N GLN A 18 -11.08 -6.25 9.47
CA GLN A 18 -12.11 -5.39 10.06
C GLN A 18 -12.06 -3.98 9.46
N GLY A 19 -13.18 -3.47 8.96
CA GLY A 19 -13.24 -2.19 8.25
C GLY A 19 -12.97 -2.28 6.74
N ALA A 20 -12.55 -3.45 6.25
CA ALA A 20 -12.28 -3.72 4.84
C ALA A 20 -12.77 -5.12 4.45
N GLU A 21 -14.02 -5.46 4.80
CA GLU A 21 -14.56 -6.81 4.56
C GLU A 21 -14.85 -7.09 3.09
N THR A 22 -15.04 -6.03 2.30
CA THR A 22 -15.25 -6.10 0.85
C THR A 22 -14.18 -5.30 0.13
N TYR A 23 -13.90 -5.65 -1.13
CA TYR A 23 -12.93 -4.91 -1.93
C TYR A 23 -13.31 -3.44 -2.08
N ALA A 24 -14.60 -3.14 -2.22
CA ALA A 24 -15.08 -1.76 -2.32
C ALA A 24 -14.83 -0.95 -1.04
N LYS A 25 -15.04 -1.56 0.14
CA LYS A 25 -14.68 -0.93 1.42
C LYS A 25 -13.17 -0.75 1.54
N LEU A 26 -12.36 -1.73 1.13
CA LEU A 26 -10.91 -1.61 1.15
C LEU A 26 -10.44 -0.43 0.28
N CYS A 27 -11.00 -0.28 -0.93
CA CYS A 27 -10.70 0.86 -1.79
C CYS A 27 -11.11 2.20 -1.15
N ASP A 28 -12.28 2.25 -0.52
CA ASP A 28 -12.77 3.43 0.18
C ASP A 28 -11.84 3.85 1.32
N THR A 29 -11.52 2.92 2.21
CA THR A 29 -10.58 3.12 3.33
C THR A 29 -9.23 3.60 2.82
N LEU A 30 -8.69 2.94 1.79
CA LEU A 30 -7.37 3.29 1.25
C LEU A 30 -7.33 4.67 0.61
N VAL A 31 -8.34 5.00 -0.21
CA VAL A 31 -8.38 6.31 -0.89
C VAL A 31 -8.55 7.43 0.12
N HIS A 32 -9.43 7.26 1.12
CA HIS A 32 -9.55 8.25 2.20
C HIS A 32 -8.25 8.38 2.99
N GLU A 33 -7.61 7.29 3.38
CA GLU A 33 -6.39 7.35 4.20
C GLU A 33 -5.20 8.02 3.49
N VAL A 34 -5.07 7.84 2.17
CA VAL A 34 -3.90 8.32 1.41
C VAL A 34 -4.16 9.62 0.67
N CYS A 35 -5.38 9.83 0.18
CA CYS A 35 -5.69 10.91 -0.75
C CYS A 35 -6.59 12.01 -0.18
N ASP A 36 -7.12 11.88 1.04
CA ASP A 36 -7.83 13.01 1.65
C ASP A 36 -6.94 14.24 1.70
N GLU A 37 -7.55 15.41 1.50
CA GLU A 37 -6.89 16.73 1.46
C GLU A 37 -5.87 16.93 0.32
N LEU A 38 -5.51 15.88 -0.44
CA LEU A 38 -4.58 15.97 -1.58
C LEU A 38 -5.27 16.14 -2.93
N MET A 39 -6.58 15.90 -3.00
CA MET A 39 -7.36 15.99 -4.24
C MET A 39 -8.81 16.41 -3.96
N SER A 40 -9.51 16.84 -5.02
CA SER A 40 -10.92 17.21 -4.92
C SER A 40 -11.80 15.99 -4.65
N ARG A 41 -13.00 16.22 -4.11
CA ARG A 41 -13.98 15.15 -3.81
C ARG A 41 -14.41 14.38 -5.07
N ASP A 42 -14.46 15.05 -6.21
CA ASP A 42 -14.83 14.44 -7.48
C ASP A 42 -13.72 13.51 -7.99
N GLU A 43 -12.45 13.90 -7.81
CA GLU A 43 -11.29 13.07 -8.12
C GLU A 43 -11.20 11.84 -7.20
N ILE A 44 -11.44 12.01 -5.89
CA ILE A 44 -11.52 10.91 -4.93
C ILE A 44 -12.59 9.90 -5.35
N THR A 45 -13.77 10.40 -5.69
CA THR A 45 -14.89 9.56 -6.12
C THR A 45 -14.55 8.79 -7.39
N THR A 46 -13.93 9.48 -8.36
CA THR A 46 -13.48 8.88 -9.62
C THR A 46 -12.41 7.81 -9.37
N LEU A 47 -11.39 8.10 -8.56
CA LEU A 47 -10.30 7.18 -8.25
C LEU A 47 -10.82 5.92 -7.56
N LYS A 48 -11.69 6.08 -6.56
CA LYS A 48 -12.36 4.95 -5.89
C LYS A 48 -13.11 4.08 -6.89
N GLN A 49 -13.85 4.68 -7.82
CA GLN A 49 -14.59 3.92 -8.82
C GLN A 49 -13.65 3.15 -9.77
N LEU A 50 -12.57 3.78 -10.24
CA LEU A 50 -11.55 3.12 -11.05
C LEU A 50 -10.90 1.94 -10.33
N MET A 51 -10.65 2.08 -9.02
CA MET A 51 -10.11 1.00 -8.20
C MET A 51 -11.11 -0.15 -8.04
N VAL A 52 -12.37 0.13 -7.71
CA VAL A 52 -13.43 -0.89 -7.56
C VAL A 52 -13.67 -1.66 -8.86
N GLU A 53 -13.57 -0.98 -10.00
CA GLU A 53 -13.67 -1.58 -11.34
C GLU A 53 -12.40 -2.31 -11.78
N LEU A 54 -11.36 -2.35 -10.93
CA LEU A 54 -10.05 -2.95 -11.19
C LEU A 54 -9.35 -2.37 -12.43
N LYS A 55 -9.62 -1.10 -12.76
CA LYS A 55 -8.92 -0.34 -13.82
C LYS A 55 -7.56 0.14 -13.34
N VAL A 56 -7.43 0.40 -12.03
CA VAL A 56 -6.19 0.76 -11.35
C VAL A 56 -6.08 -0.09 -10.09
N ILE A 57 -4.91 -0.70 -9.85
CA ILE A 57 -4.65 -1.48 -8.65
C ILE A 57 -3.40 -0.91 -7.96
N PRO A 58 -3.53 -0.38 -6.73
CA PRO A 58 -2.38 0.11 -5.99
C PRO A 58 -1.48 -1.04 -5.53
N ALA A 59 -0.25 -0.71 -5.15
CA ALA A 59 0.71 -1.72 -4.72
C ALA A 59 0.21 -2.50 -3.48
N GLY A 60 0.63 -3.76 -3.36
CA GLY A 60 0.13 -4.66 -2.32
C GLY A 60 0.30 -4.15 -0.88
N ARG A 61 1.32 -3.33 -0.60
CA ARG A 61 1.50 -2.70 0.72
C ARG A 61 0.39 -1.69 1.04
N TYR A 62 -0.06 -0.92 0.06
CA TYR A 62 -1.18 0.00 0.24
C TYR A 62 -2.45 -0.79 0.58
N LEU A 63 -2.74 -1.86 -0.18
CA LEU A 63 -3.89 -2.73 0.09
C LEU A 63 -3.78 -3.48 1.42
N TYR A 64 -2.58 -3.83 1.86
CA TYR A 64 -2.38 -4.55 3.12
C TYR A 64 -2.52 -3.64 4.34
N TYR A 65 -1.97 -2.42 4.28
CA TYR A 65 -1.92 -1.50 5.42
C TYR A 65 -3.12 -0.56 5.53
N ALA A 66 -3.93 -0.39 4.48
CA ALA A 66 -5.14 0.42 4.55
C ALA A 66 -6.00 0.05 5.77
N GLY A 67 -6.29 1.00 6.64
CA GLY A 67 -7.11 0.81 7.85
C GLY A 67 -6.41 0.06 9.00
N ARG A 68 -5.09 -0.22 8.90
CA ARG A 68 -4.30 -0.87 9.97
C ARG A 68 -3.41 0.15 10.69
N PRO A 69 -3.10 -0.08 11.98
CA PRO A 69 -2.14 0.77 12.68
C PRO A 69 -0.74 0.66 12.08
N ASN A 70 0.02 1.75 12.13
CA ASN A 70 1.41 1.88 11.66
C ASN A 70 1.60 1.49 10.18
N PRO A 71 1.01 2.25 9.23
CA PRO A 71 1.11 1.94 7.82
C PRO A 71 2.52 2.20 7.25
N PHE A 72 3.17 1.15 6.75
CA PHE A 72 4.46 1.25 6.05
C PHE A 72 4.29 1.06 4.54
N TYR A 73 3.75 2.07 3.86
CA TYR A 73 3.45 2.01 2.42
C TYR A 73 4.68 1.86 1.53
N ASN A 74 5.79 2.48 1.92
CA ASN A 74 7.04 2.42 1.16
C ASN A 74 7.68 1.03 1.27
N ASN A 75 7.89 0.43 0.11
CA ASN A 75 8.53 -0.89 -0.05
C ASN A 75 9.98 -0.76 -0.52
N CYS A 76 10.20 0.13 -1.49
CA CYS A 76 11.47 0.27 -2.18
C CYS A 76 12.22 1.44 -1.55
N TYR A 77 13.43 1.16 -1.05
CA TYR A 77 14.33 2.16 -0.50
C TYR A 77 15.64 2.13 -1.27
N LEU A 78 16.09 3.29 -1.70
CA LEU A 78 17.45 3.45 -2.21
C LEU A 78 18.34 3.80 -1.03
N LEU A 79 19.25 2.90 -0.72
CA LEU A 79 20.15 3.03 0.41
C LEU A 79 21.56 3.26 -0.13
N LYS A 80 22.20 4.32 0.36
CA LYS A 80 23.61 4.58 0.11
C LYS A 80 24.43 4.20 1.34
N ALA A 81 25.58 3.59 1.11
CA ALA A 81 26.57 3.38 2.17
C ALA A 81 27.03 4.72 2.76
N GLU A 82 27.02 4.85 4.09
CA GLU A 82 27.44 6.08 4.77
C GLU A 82 28.95 6.32 4.73
N GLU A 83 29.74 5.25 4.75
CA GLU A 83 31.21 5.30 4.70
C GLU A 83 31.71 4.24 3.70
N ASP A 84 32.99 4.24 3.35
CA ASP A 84 33.61 3.20 2.54
C ASP A 84 34.59 2.42 3.43
N THR A 85 34.06 1.54 4.29
CA THR A 85 34.88 0.72 5.20
C THR A 85 34.46 -0.75 5.17
N ALA A 86 35.42 -1.65 5.30
CA ALA A 86 35.18 -3.09 5.27
C ALA A 86 34.18 -3.60 6.34
N LYS A 87 33.96 -2.85 7.43
CA LYS A 87 32.97 -3.17 8.48
C LYS A 87 31.52 -2.98 8.05
N ILE A 88 31.26 -2.25 6.95
CA ILE A 88 29.89 -1.97 6.48
C ILE A 88 29.18 -3.21 5.98
N GLY A 89 29.88 -4.16 5.36
CA GLY A 89 29.29 -5.41 4.86
C GLY A 89 28.60 -6.25 5.95
N LEU A 90 29.01 -6.09 7.22
CA LEU A 90 28.40 -6.77 8.37
C LEU A 90 27.45 -5.86 9.18
N SER A 91 27.47 -4.55 8.94
CA SER A 91 26.80 -3.52 9.76
C SER A 91 25.82 -2.67 8.94
N CYS A 92 24.98 -3.29 8.10
CA CYS A 92 23.82 -2.61 7.51
C CYS A 92 22.73 -2.24 8.55
N ARG A 93 22.94 -2.52 9.85
CA ARG A 93 22.08 -2.06 10.94
C ARG A 93 22.35 -0.57 11.22
N GLY A 94 21.57 0.31 10.60
CA GLY A 94 21.45 1.71 11.00
C GLY A 94 22.49 2.70 10.45
N ARG A 95 23.35 2.28 9.50
CA ARG A 95 24.33 3.15 8.83
C ARG A 95 24.08 3.33 7.33
N LEU A 96 22.80 3.39 6.97
CA LEU A 96 22.36 3.63 5.61
C LEU A 96 21.46 4.84 5.65
N LYS A 97 21.83 5.90 4.91
CA LYS A 97 20.95 7.05 4.71
C LYS A 97 20.02 6.73 3.55
N ALA A 98 18.73 7.01 3.73
CA ALA A 98 17.81 7.11 2.62
C ALA A 98 18.29 8.27 1.72
N VAL A 99 18.44 7.98 0.43
CA VAL A 99 18.81 8.97 -0.60
C VAL A 99 17.59 9.78 -0.99
#